data_AF-A0A183I842-F1
#
_entry.id   AF-A0A183I842-F1
#
_cell.length_a   1.000
_cell.length_b   1.000
_cell.length_c   1.000
_cell.angle_alpha   90.00
_cell.angle_beta   90.00
_cell.angle_gamma   90.00
#
_symmetry.space_group_name_H-M   'P 1'
#
loop_
_entity.id
_entity.type
_entity.pdbx_description
1 polymer ?
#
loop_
_entity_poly.entity_id
_entity_poly.type
_entity_poly.pdbx_seq_one_letter_code
_entity_poly.pdbx_strand_id
1 'polypeptide(L)'
;MRQQIVKMASKEREILESGTRAFMSFVESYVRHDCNVVCSYKDLDIIGYGHAYGLLRLPRMKEFHHSDLSDFKRSDLNTSEIPYKNPEKEKRRQEKLLLPKNEDKSMKKAARTPKKGLNAKQAPKNSARKRRHSENKENTDDLRSDFALLKKLKKGRLKKKEYDELMTDSFC
;
A
#
# COMPACT_ATOMS: atom_id res chain seq x y z
N MET A 1 -9.16 20.09 -26.10
CA MET A 1 -9.11 18.90 -25.21
C MET A 1 -9.26 19.23 -23.73
N ARG A 2 -8.29 19.89 -23.07
CA ARG A 2 -8.36 20.18 -21.61
C ARG A 2 -9.71 20.74 -21.13
N GLN A 3 -10.21 21.77 -21.80
CA GLN A 3 -11.48 22.41 -21.43
C GLN A 3 -12.70 21.48 -21.51
N GLN A 4 -12.70 20.50 -22.41
CA GLN A 4 -13.79 19.52 -22.52
C GLN A 4 -13.77 18.55 -21.34
N ILE A 5 -12.58 18.07 -20.96
CA ILE A 5 -12.41 17.18 -19.80
C ILE A 5 -12.84 17.90 -18.51
N VAL A 6 -12.42 19.16 -18.34
CA VAL A 6 -12.82 19.98 -17.19
C VAL A 6 -14.35 20.17 -17.15
N LYS A 7 -15.00 20.42 -18.30
CA LYS A 7 -16.47 20.53 -18.40
C LYS A 7 -17.20 19.22 -18.06
N MET A 8 -16.59 18.07 -18.33
CA MET A 8 -17.17 16.77 -17.96
C MET A 8 -16.98 16.50 -16.46
N ALA A 9 -15.77 16.73 -15.95
CA ALA A 9 -15.45 16.55 -14.53
C ALA A 9 -16.20 17.54 -13.61
N SER A 10 -16.58 18.72 -14.09
CA SER A 10 -17.42 19.66 -13.34
C SER A 10 -18.87 19.21 -13.23
N LYS A 11 -19.36 18.37 -14.15
CA LYS A 11 -20.74 17.86 -14.16
C LYS A 11 -20.88 16.56 -13.37
N GLU A 12 -19.82 15.74 -13.36
CA GLU A 12 -19.87 14.41 -12.79
C GLU A 12 -18.68 14.13 -11.88
N ARG A 13 -18.99 13.90 -10.60
CA ARG A 13 -17.97 13.62 -9.58
C ARG A 13 -17.19 12.35 -9.83
N GLU A 14 -17.79 11.34 -10.43
CA GLU A 14 -17.10 10.08 -10.74
C GLU A 14 -15.94 10.29 -11.72
N ILE A 15 -16.13 11.13 -12.74
CA ILE A 15 -15.08 11.47 -13.71
C ILE A 15 -13.96 12.24 -13.02
N LEU A 16 -14.31 13.19 -12.16
CA LEU A 16 -13.37 13.96 -11.36
C LEU A 16 -12.51 13.06 -10.45
N GLU A 17 -13.13 12.17 -9.68
CA GLU A 17 -12.42 11.27 -8.76
C GLU A 17 -11.59 10.23 -9.50
N SER A 18 -12.11 9.70 -10.62
CA SER A 18 -11.38 8.79 -11.49
C SER A 18 -10.14 9.46 -12.08
N GLY A 19 -10.26 10.69 -12.60
CA GLY A 19 -9.13 11.46 -13.12
C GLY A 19 -8.07 11.74 -12.04
N THR A 20 -8.51 12.10 -10.83
CA THR A 20 -7.60 12.31 -9.69
C THR A 20 -6.87 11.02 -9.31
N ARG A 21 -7.60 9.89 -9.24
CA ARG A 21 -7.04 8.58 -8.91
C ARG A 21 -6.06 8.08 -9.98
N ALA A 22 -6.39 8.26 -11.25
CA ALA A 22 -5.53 7.90 -12.37
C ALA A 22 -4.22 8.67 -12.32
N PHE A 23 -4.27 9.98 -12.07
CA PHE A 23 -3.08 10.81 -11.90
C PHE A 23 -2.23 10.40 -10.69
N MET A 24 -2.85 10.13 -9.55
CA MET A 24 -2.11 9.64 -8.36
C MET A 24 -1.42 8.31 -8.64
N SER A 25 -2.11 7.37 -9.30
CA SER A 25 -1.55 6.07 -9.68
C SER A 25 -0.39 6.23 -10.66
N PHE A 26 -0.50 7.16 -11.62
CA PHE A 26 0.58 7.47 -12.55
C PHE A 26 1.83 7.94 -11.79
N VAL A 27 1.69 8.96 -10.94
CA VAL A 27 2.81 9.50 -10.14
C VAL A 27 3.42 8.44 -9.22
N GLU A 28 2.57 7.67 -8.52
CA GLU A 28 3.03 6.60 -7.62
C GLU A 28 3.79 5.51 -8.37
N SER A 29 3.29 5.12 -9.56
CA SER A 29 3.95 4.13 -10.41
C SER A 29 5.29 4.65 -10.94
N TYR A 30 5.35 5.93 -11.31
CA TYR A 30 6.57 6.56 -11.81
C TYR A 30 7.69 6.58 -10.77
N VAL A 31 7.35 6.86 -9.51
CA VAL A 31 8.31 6.90 -8.40
C VAL A 31 8.77 5.49 -8.00
N ARG A 32 7.89 4.49 -8.08
CA ARG A 32 8.19 3.12 -7.66
C ARG A 32 8.92 2.27 -8.70
N HIS A 33 8.65 2.51 -9.99
CA HIS A 33 9.21 1.70 -11.06
C HIS A 33 10.52 2.27 -11.60
N ASP A 34 11.19 1.46 -12.42
CA ASP A 34 12.46 1.78 -13.09
C ASP A 34 12.35 2.99 -14.04
N CYS A 35 11.15 3.56 -14.25
CA CYS A 35 10.99 4.79 -15.00
C CYS A 35 11.82 5.95 -14.42
N ASN A 36 12.02 5.98 -13.09
CA ASN A 36 12.89 6.95 -12.44
C ASN A 36 14.39 6.77 -12.79
N VAL A 37 14.79 5.60 -13.31
CA VAL A 37 16.18 5.32 -13.72
C VAL A 37 16.50 6.01 -15.05
N VAL A 38 15.53 6.06 -15.97
CA VAL A 38 15.71 6.66 -17.30
C VAL A 38 15.32 8.14 -17.31
N CYS A 39 14.23 8.49 -16.62
CA CYS A 39 13.73 9.85 -16.54
C CYS A 39 13.59 10.23 -15.07
N SER A 40 14.37 11.21 -14.61
CA SER A 40 14.33 11.59 -13.20
C SER A 40 12.97 12.16 -12.83
N TYR A 41 12.44 11.76 -11.67
CA TYR A 41 11.22 12.33 -11.12
C TYR A 41 11.29 13.86 -10.95
N LYS A 42 12.48 14.40 -10.71
CA LYS A 42 12.69 15.85 -10.55
C LYS A 42 12.40 16.64 -11.82
N ASP A 43 12.61 16.02 -12.98
CA ASP A 43 12.43 16.65 -14.29
C ASP A 43 11.02 16.40 -14.86
N LEU A 44 10.17 15.69 -14.11
CA LEU A 44 8.82 15.38 -14.54
C LEU A 44 7.92 16.62 -14.43
N ASP A 45 7.34 17.05 -15.55
CA ASP A 45 6.37 18.15 -15.58
C ASP A 45 4.99 17.74 -15.02
N ILE A 46 4.91 17.68 -13.69
CA ILE A 46 3.70 17.31 -12.94
C ILE A 46 2.52 18.24 -13.29
N ILE A 47 2.79 19.53 -13.59
CA ILE A 47 1.77 20.51 -13.92
C ILE A 47 1.17 20.20 -15.29
N GLY A 48 2.02 19.96 -16.30
CA GLY A 48 1.62 19.54 -17.64
C GLY A 48 0.79 18.27 -17.63
N TYR A 49 1.23 17.24 -16.88
CA TYR A 49 0.43 16.02 -16.70
C TYR A 49 -0.89 16.32 -15.99
N GLY A 50 -0.89 17.11 -14.92
CA GLY A 50 -2.13 17.51 -14.24
C GLY A 50 -3.12 18.21 -15.17
N HIS A 51 -2.63 19.00 -16.12
CA HIS A 51 -3.43 19.62 -17.17
C HIS A 51 -3.92 18.63 -18.23
N ALA A 52 -3.11 17.65 -18.61
CA ALA A 52 -3.47 16.59 -19.55
C ALA A 52 -4.60 15.68 -18.98
N TYR A 53 -4.52 15.33 -17.70
CA TYR A 53 -5.58 14.60 -16.98
C TYR A 53 -6.82 15.47 -16.68
N GLY A 54 -6.77 16.78 -16.95
CA GLY A 54 -7.90 17.69 -16.77
C GLY A 54 -8.30 17.90 -15.31
N LEU A 55 -7.35 17.84 -14.38
CA LEU A 55 -7.61 18.01 -12.96
C LEU A 55 -8.13 19.43 -12.66
N LEU A 56 -9.18 19.51 -11.84
CA LEU A 56 -9.69 20.77 -11.29
C LEU A 56 -8.77 21.30 -10.17
N ARG A 57 -8.26 20.37 -9.36
CA ARG A 57 -7.35 20.63 -8.24
C ARG A 57 -6.32 19.52 -8.14
N LEU A 58 -5.07 19.91 -7.89
CA LEU A 58 -4.00 18.95 -7.60
C LEU A 58 -4.23 18.26 -6.25
N PRO A 59 -4.15 16.92 -6.18
CA PRO A 59 -4.14 16.21 -4.90
C PRO A 59 -2.85 16.54 -4.13
N ARG A 60 -2.92 16.56 -2.80
CA ARG A 60 -1.72 16.69 -1.96
C ARG A 60 -1.07 15.32 -1.78
N MET A 61 0.12 15.16 -2.32
CA MET A 61 0.90 13.92 -2.30
C MET A 61 2.28 14.19 -1.66
N LYS A 62 2.92 13.16 -1.09
CA LYS A 62 4.23 13.32 -0.42
C LYS A 62 5.35 13.63 -1.41
N GLU A 63 5.15 13.19 -2.63
CA GLU A 63 6.02 13.31 -3.78
C GLU A 63 6.06 14.77 -4.28
N PHE A 64 5.01 15.56 -4.00
CA PHE A 64 4.87 16.95 -4.43
C PHE A 64 5.51 17.98 -3.49
N HIS A 65 6.16 17.55 -2.40
CA HIS A 65 6.71 18.49 -1.42
C HIS A 65 7.94 19.27 -1.91
N HIS A 66 8.61 18.79 -2.96
CA HIS A 66 9.84 19.39 -3.49
C HIS A 66 9.71 19.89 -4.93
N SER A 67 8.50 19.87 -5.49
CA SER A 67 8.24 20.33 -6.86
C SER A 67 7.49 21.66 -6.86
N ASP A 68 7.86 22.53 -7.79
CA ASP A 68 7.19 23.81 -7.99
C ASP A 68 5.83 23.56 -8.64
N LEU A 69 4.75 23.81 -7.87
CA LEU A 69 3.36 23.63 -8.31
C LEU A 69 2.63 24.97 -8.53
N SER A 70 3.37 26.07 -8.56
CA SER A 70 2.83 27.44 -8.60
C SER A 70 2.09 27.74 -9.90
N ASP A 71 2.53 27.18 -11.02
CA ASP A 71 1.98 27.47 -12.35
C ASP A 71 0.69 26.70 -12.67
N PHE A 72 0.24 25.84 -11.77
CA PHE A 72 -0.98 25.08 -11.98
C PHE A 72 -2.22 25.99 -11.92
N LYS A 73 -2.86 26.16 -13.08
CA LYS A 73 -4.15 26.88 -13.22
C LYS A 73 -5.29 26.10 -12.55
N ARG A 74 -5.57 26.46 -11.30
CA ARG A 74 -6.72 25.98 -10.53
C ARG A 74 -8.03 26.48 -11.14
N SER A 75 -9.06 25.64 -11.14
CA SER A 75 -10.42 26.09 -11.44
C SER A 75 -11.08 26.61 -10.18
N ASP A 76 -11.85 27.70 -10.27
CA ASP A 76 -12.57 28.33 -9.14
C ASP A 76 -13.76 27.51 -8.62
N LEU A 77 -13.98 26.32 -9.18
CA LEU A 77 -15.10 25.46 -8.84
C LEU A 77 -14.86 24.69 -7.54
N ASN A 78 -15.84 24.73 -6.63
CA ASN A 78 -15.84 23.95 -5.41
C ASN A 78 -16.04 22.46 -5.72
N THR A 79 -14.93 21.72 -5.70
CA THR A 79 -14.88 20.26 -5.93
C THR A 79 -15.82 19.47 -5.00
N SER A 80 -16.11 19.99 -3.82
CA SER A 80 -16.95 19.35 -2.80
C SER A 80 -18.44 19.34 -3.14
N GLU A 81 -18.90 20.31 -3.93
CA GLU A 81 -20.32 20.52 -4.25
C GLU A 81 -20.80 19.71 -5.45
N ILE A 82 -19.88 19.14 -6.23
CA ILE A 82 -20.21 18.38 -7.43
C ILE A 82 -20.94 17.09 -7.01
N PRO A 83 -22.18 16.84 -7.47
CA PRO A 83 -22.93 15.64 -7.13
C PRO A 83 -22.51 14.44 -8.00
N TYR A 84 -22.79 13.22 -7.52
CA TYR A 84 -22.81 12.06 -8.40
C TYR A 84 -24.09 12.03 -9.23
N LYS A 85 -23.99 11.64 -10.50
CA LYS A 85 -25.16 11.40 -11.34
C LYS A 85 -26.00 10.19 -10.88
N ASN A 86 -25.34 9.21 -10.26
CA ASN A 86 -26.00 8.03 -9.71
C ASN A 86 -26.48 8.28 -8.26
N PRO A 87 -27.79 8.15 -7.98
CA PRO A 87 -28.36 8.39 -6.65
C PRO A 87 -27.85 7.42 -5.58
N GLU A 88 -27.50 6.18 -5.93
CA GLU A 88 -26.97 5.20 -4.97
C GLU A 88 -25.58 5.58 -4.47
N LYS A 89 -24.72 6.09 -5.36
CA LYS A 89 -23.38 6.57 -5.00
C LYS A 89 -23.47 7.82 -4.14
N GLU A 90 -24.44 8.69 -4.41
CA GLU A 90 -24.68 9.89 -3.61
C GLU A 90 -25.18 9.54 -2.20
N LYS A 91 -26.10 8.57 -2.05
CA LYS A 91 -26.51 8.06 -0.73
C LYS A 91 -25.31 7.52 0.05
N ARG A 92 -24.47 6.69 -0.56
CA ARG A 92 -23.23 6.18 0.06
C ARG A 92 -22.26 7.30 0.44
N ARG A 93 -22.21 8.39 -0.32
CA ARG A 93 -21.41 9.58 0.00
C ARG A 93 -21.94 10.28 1.25
N GLN A 94 -23.25 10.48 1.33
CA GLN A 94 -23.91 11.11 2.47
C GLN A 94 -23.73 10.27 3.74
N GLU A 95 -23.91 8.95 3.65
CA GLU A 95 -23.62 8.02 4.76
C GLU A 95 -22.16 8.14 5.24
N LYS A 96 -21.19 8.17 4.32
CA LYS A 96 -19.77 8.36 4.64
C LYS A 96 -19.44 9.73 5.23
N LEU A 97 -20.19 10.77 4.87
CA LEU A 97 -19.99 12.12 5.41
C LEU A 97 -20.53 12.24 6.84
N LEU A 98 -21.63 11.53 7.13
CA LEU A 98 -22.25 11.47 8.45
C LEU A 98 -21.48 10.59 9.43
N LEU A 99 -20.78 9.57 8.94
CA LEU A 99 -19.88 8.76 9.75
C LEU A 99 -18.70 9.64 10.23
N PRO A 100 -18.47 9.76 11.56
CA PRO A 100 -17.36 10.57 12.06
C PRO A 100 -16.03 10.01 11.56
N LYS A 101 -15.22 10.85 10.91
CA LYS A 101 -13.87 10.57 10.38
C LYS A 101 -12.84 10.07 11.43
N ASN A 102 -13.26 9.86 12.67
CA ASN A 102 -12.40 9.47 13.79
C ASN A 102 -11.96 7.99 13.71
N GLU A 103 -12.70 7.13 13.02
CA GLU A 103 -12.44 5.68 13.03
C GLU A 103 -11.38 5.20 12.02
N ASP A 104 -11.08 5.97 10.97
CA ASP A 104 -10.14 5.53 9.92
C ASP A 104 -8.67 5.60 10.35
N LYS A 105 -8.34 6.39 11.38
CA LYS A 105 -6.99 6.46 11.94
C LYS A 105 -6.71 5.35 12.97
N SER A 106 -7.75 4.82 13.63
CA SER A 106 -7.61 3.72 14.60
C SER A 106 -7.59 2.36 13.90
N MET A 107 -8.41 2.14 12.86
CA MET A 107 -8.46 0.84 12.16
C MET A 107 -7.21 0.54 11.32
N LYS A 108 -6.53 1.55 10.73
CA LYS A 108 -5.25 1.33 10.02
C LYS A 108 -4.08 1.02 10.96
N LYS A 109 -4.18 1.34 12.26
CA LYS A 109 -3.21 0.94 13.27
C LYS A 109 -3.55 -0.41 13.90
N ALA A 110 -4.82 -0.79 13.98
CA ALA A 110 -5.25 -2.09 14.48
C ALA A 110 -5.05 -3.26 13.48
N ALA A 111 -4.89 -2.99 12.18
CA ALA A 111 -4.57 -4.01 11.18
C ALA A 111 -3.08 -4.46 11.17
N ARG A 112 -2.24 -3.91 12.06
CA ARG A 112 -0.84 -4.34 12.26
C ARG A 112 -0.64 -5.03 13.61
N THR A 113 -1.54 -5.94 13.98
CA THR A 113 -1.31 -6.92 15.05
C THR A 113 -1.45 -8.34 14.49
N PRO A 114 -0.56 -9.26 14.91
CA PRO A 114 -0.43 -10.58 14.27
C PRO A 114 -1.64 -11.43 14.61
N LYS A 115 -2.32 -11.97 13.59
CA LYS A 115 -3.44 -12.91 13.79
C LYS A 115 -2.91 -14.21 14.39
N LYS A 116 -2.90 -14.26 15.72
CA LYS A 116 -2.96 -15.47 16.54
C LYS A 116 -4.36 -16.08 16.37
N GLY A 117 -4.43 -17.41 16.39
CA GLY A 117 -5.50 -18.21 15.81
C GLY A 117 -6.91 -17.88 16.29
N LEU A 118 -7.90 -18.28 15.49
CA LEU A 118 -9.11 -18.95 15.94
C LEU A 118 -9.79 -19.66 14.75
N ASN A 119 -10.17 -20.90 15.00
CA ASN A 119 -10.76 -21.88 14.09
C ASN A 119 -12.08 -21.40 13.47
N ALA A 120 -12.22 -21.53 12.15
CA ALA A 120 -13.53 -21.67 11.50
C ALA A 120 -13.41 -22.70 10.37
N LYS A 121 -14.13 -23.81 10.55
CA LYS A 121 -14.20 -24.98 9.67
C LYS A 121 -14.65 -24.57 8.26
N GLN A 122 -13.83 -24.87 7.25
CA GLN A 122 -14.27 -25.03 5.87
C GLN A 122 -13.61 -26.28 5.26
N ALA A 123 -14.43 -27.03 4.54
CA ALA A 123 -14.30 -28.42 4.09
C ALA A 123 -13.10 -28.69 3.13
N PRO A 124 -12.79 -29.97 2.85
CA PRO A 124 -11.44 -30.45 2.59
C PRO A 124 -11.03 -30.30 1.13
N LYS A 125 -9.99 -29.51 0.85
CA LYS A 125 -9.25 -29.62 -0.42
C LYS A 125 -7.75 -29.49 -0.16
N ASN A 126 -7.04 -30.55 -0.57
CA ASN A 126 -5.62 -30.60 -0.90
C ASN A 126 -4.65 -30.93 0.26
N SER A 127 -4.48 -32.25 0.48
CA SER A 127 -3.46 -32.89 1.31
C SER A 127 -2.01 -32.50 0.95
N ALA A 128 -1.75 -32.03 -0.28
CA ALA A 128 -0.41 -31.62 -0.73
C ALA A 128 0.09 -30.30 -0.09
N ARG A 129 -0.82 -29.36 0.21
CA ARG A 129 -0.43 -28.05 0.81
C ARG A 129 -0.09 -28.18 2.29
N LYS A 130 -0.63 -29.21 2.97
CA LYS A 130 -0.38 -29.47 4.40
C LYS A 130 1.01 -30.07 4.63
N ARG A 131 1.51 -30.93 3.73
CA ARG A 131 2.89 -31.47 3.79
C ARG A 131 3.95 -30.39 3.57
N ARG A 132 3.77 -29.53 2.56
CA ARG A 132 4.69 -28.40 2.33
C ARG A 132 4.72 -27.39 3.47
N HIS A 133 3.60 -27.22 4.20
CA HIS A 133 3.54 -26.30 5.34
C HIS A 133 4.10 -26.92 6.63
N SER A 134 4.05 -28.24 6.83
CA SER A 134 4.71 -28.89 7.97
C SER A 134 6.23 -28.85 7.80
N GLU A 135 6.72 -29.22 6.61
CA GLU A 135 8.14 -29.24 6.27
C GLU A 135 8.79 -27.85 6.38
N ASN A 136 8.07 -26.81 5.92
CA ASN A 136 8.55 -25.43 6.03
C ASN A 136 8.47 -24.86 7.45
N LYS A 137 7.69 -25.49 8.36
CA LYS A 137 7.60 -25.08 9.76
C LYS A 137 8.70 -25.72 10.59
N GLU A 138 8.96 -27.01 10.39
CA GLU A 138 10.06 -27.74 11.01
C GLU A 138 11.40 -27.06 10.66
N ASN A 139 11.64 -26.79 9.38
CA ASN A 139 12.85 -26.08 8.94
C ASN A 139 13.01 -24.68 9.58
N THR A 140 11.92 -23.94 9.81
CA THR A 140 12.01 -22.63 10.48
C THR A 140 12.30 -22.73 11.98
N ASP A 141 11.83 -23.79 12.64
CA ASP A 141 12.09 -24.02 14.06
C ASP A 141 13.53 -24.54 14.26
N ASP A 142 14.04 -25.38 13.35
CA ASP A 142 15.42 -25.86 13.32
C ASP A 142 16.43 -24.71 13.11
N LEU A 143 16.17 -23.84 12.12
CA LEU A 143 16.98 -22.65 11.89
C LEU A 143 17.03 -21.71 13.11
N ARG A 144 15.97 -21.72 13.92
CA ARG A 144 15.86 -20.89 15.13
C ARG A 144 16.67 -21.46 16.29
N SER A 145 16.68 -22.78 16.47
CA SER A 145 17.55 -23.44 17.45
C SER A 145 19.03 -23.25 17.10
N ASP A 146 19.39 -23.39 15.82
CA ASP A 146 20.77 -23.24 15.36
C ASP A 146 21.29 -21.83 15.61
N PHE A 147 20.48 -20.82 15.27
CA PHE A 147 20.82 -19.43 15.53
C PHE A 147 20.98 -19.12 17.03
N ALA A 148 20.19 -19.78 17.89
CA ALA A 148 20.32 -19.63 19.34
C ALA A 148 21.62 -20.25 19.87
N LEU A 149 22.05 -21.40 19.35
CA LEU A 149 23.32 -22.04 19.70
C LEU A 149 24.53 -21.20 19.26
N LEU A 150 24.51 -20.68 18.02
CA LEU A 150 25.52 -19.73 17.51
C LEU A 150 25.64 -18.48 18.38
N LYS A 151 24.50 -17.94 18.84
CA LYS A 151 24.49 -16.77 19.73
C LYS A 151 25.06 -17.07 21.11
N LYS A 152 24.92 -18.31 21.61
CA LYS A 152 25.52 -18.75 22.88
C LYS A 152 27.03 -18.97 22.73
N LEU A 153 27.48 -19.55 21.61
CA LEU A 153 28.90 -19.70 21.27
C LEU A 153 29.59 -18.32 21.15
N LYS A 154 28.98 -17.38 20.40
CA LYS A 154 29.52 -16.01 20.25
C LYS A 154 29.59 -15.24 21.57
N LYS A 155 28.71 -15.55 22.52
CA LYS A 155 28.70 -14.98 23.87
C LYS A 155 29.61 -15.73 24.86
N GLY A 156 30.35 -16.76 24.42
CA GLY A 156 31.25 -17.56 25.25
C GLY A 156 30.54 -18.45 26.28
N ARG A 157 29.23 -18.65 26.15
CA ARG A 157 28.41 -19.45 27.09
C ARG A 157 28.33 -20.94 26.71
N LEU A 158 29.00 -21.32 25.63
CA LEU A 158 29.16 -22.70 25.16
C LEU A 158 30.61 -22.87 24.67
N LYS A 159 31.24 -24.01 24.96
CA LYS A 159 32.57 -24.33 24.42
C LYS A 159 32.42 -24.86 22.99
N LYS A 160 33.46 -24.66 22.17
CA LYS A 160 33.44 -25.05 20.74
C LYS A 160 33.15 -26.55 20.54
N LYS A 161 33.72 -27.42 21.37
CA LYS A 161 33.50 -28.88 21.31
C LYS A 161 32.05 -29.28 21.58
N GLU A 162 31.43 -28.66 22.59
CA GLU A 162 30.02 -28.90 22.96
C GLU A 162 29.04 -28.39 21.88
N TYR A 163 29.41 -27.32 21.16
CA TYR A 163 28.63 -26.84 20.02
C TYR A 163 28.70 -27.81 18.83
N ASP A 164 29.89 -28.34 18.53
CA ASP A 164 30.08 -29.26 17.42
C ASP A 164 29.33 -30.59 17.65
N GLU A 165 29.31 -31.12 18.88
CA GLU A 165 28.52 -32.31 19.26
C GLU A 165 27.00 -32.09 19.12
N LEU A 166 26.48 -30.95 19.60
CA LEU A 166 25.05 -30.62 19.49
C LEU A 166 24.59 -30.37 18.04
N MET A 167 25.51 -29.94 17.18
CA MET A 167 25.26 -29.79 15.75
C MET A 167 25.24 -31.15 15.04
N THR A 168 26.11 -32.10 15.41
CA THR A 168 26.13 -33.43 14.80
C THR A 168 24.92 -34.27 15.17
N ASP A 169 24.40 -34.13 16.39
CA ASP A 169 23.21 -34.86 16.87
C ASP A 169 21.90 -34.43 16.18
N SER A 170 21.88 -33.28 15.50
CA SER A 170 20.70 -32.76 14.81
C SER A 170 20.52 -33.31 13.37
N PHE A 171 21.53 -34.01 12.84
CA PHE A 171 21.55 -34.56 11.47
C PHE A 171 21.50 -36.11 11.41
N CYS A 172 21.31 -36.79 12.54
CA CYS A 172 21.19 -38.25 12.63
C CYS A 172 19.80 -38.66 13.14
#